data_AF-A0A531JQ73-F1
#
_entry.id   AF-A0A531JQ73-F1
#
_cell.length_a   1.000
_cell.length_b   1.000
_cell.length_c   1.000
_cell.angle_alpha   90.00
_cell.angle_beta   90.00
_cell.angle_gamma   90.00
#
_symmetry.space_group_name_H-M   'P 1'
#
loop_
_entity.id
_entity.type
_entity.pdbx_description
1 polymer ?
#
loop_
_entity_poly.entity_id
_entity_poly.type
_entity_poly.pdbx_seq_one_letter_code
_entity_poly.pdbx_strand_id
1 'polypeptide(L)'
;VLVHRLHAPLATPRPARGLEALGLSAPMIGRGAELNRMMASLDQACGGSAQLVRLVGEAGIGKSRLVKEFVARVGDEDRFRNVAVRLATCSPLGEQSFGALGAVVRSAAGMMQNDSGDEV
;
A
#
# COMPACT_ATOMS: atom_id res chain seq x y z
N VAL A 1 -12.83 37.33 -8.62
CA VAL A 1 -12.14 36.31 -7.81
C VAL A 1 -12.90 35.01 -7.95
N LEU A 2 -12.27 33.95 -8.43
CA LEU A 2 -12.88 32.61 -8.47
C LEU A 2 -12.85 32.05 -7.04
N VAL A 3 -14.03 31.77 -6.49
CA VAL A 3 -14.19 31.22 -5.14
C VAL A 3 -14.80 29.84 -5.29
N HIS A 4 -14.14 28.82 -4.75
CA HIS A 4 -14.62 27.46 -4.74
C HIS A 4 -15.15 27.10 -3.35
N ARG A 5 -16.30 26.44 -3.29
CA ARG A 5 -16.87 25.89 -2.05
C ARG A 5 -16.49 24.41 -1.95
N LEU A 6 -15.92 24.01 -0.81
CA LEU A 6 -15.73 22.59 -0.49
C LEU A 6 -17.10 21.96 -0.22
N HIS A 7 -17.49 20.96 -1.01
CA HIS A 7 -18.78 20.28 -0.84
C HIS A 7 -18.72 19.13 0.17
N ALA A 8 -17.72 18.26 0.06
CA ALA A 8 -17.54 17.09 0.92
C ALA A 8 -16.14 16.50 0.72
N PRO A 9 -15.61 15.71 1.68
CA PRO A 9 -14.46 14.85 1.45
C PRO A 9 -14.77 13.77 0.41
N LEU A 10 -13.75 13.34 -0.35
CA LEU A 10 -13.87 12.21 -1.26
C LEU A 10 -14.08 10.90 -0.47
N ALA A 11 -15.04 10.08 -0.90
CA ALA A 11 -15.32 8.77 -0.30
C ALA A 11 -14.09 7.84 -0.29
N THR A 12 -13.23 7.98 -1.32
CA THR A 12 -11.88 7.40 -1.33
C THR A 12 -10.87 8.51 -1.60
N PRO A 13 -10.05 8.88 -0.60
CA PRO A 13 -9.00 9.87 -0.80
C PRO A 13 -8.04 9.39 -1.90
N ARG A 14 -7.97 10.14 -3.01
CA ARG A 14 -6.98 9.87 -4.06
C ARG A 14 -5.72 10.67 -3.76
N PRO A 15 -4.53 10.06 -3.79
CA PRO A 15 -3.29 10.81 -3.62
C PRO A 15 -3.16 11.83 -4.74
N ALA A 16 -3.13 13.12 -4.41
CA ALA A 16 -2.86 14.19 -5.36
C ALA A 16 -1.35 14.28 -5.66
N ARG A 17 -0.75 13.22 -6.20
CA ARG A 17 0.65 13.23 -6.64
C ARG A 17 0.73 13.33 -8.16
N GLY A 18 1.29 14.42 -8.66
CA GLY A 18 1.52 14.62 -10.09
C GLY A 18 0.23 14.52 -10.92
N LEU A 19 0.33 13.85 -12.06
CA LEU A 19 -0.77 13.65 -13.00
C LEU A 19 -1.51 12.30 -12.80
N GLU A 20 -1.27 11.59 -11.69
CA GLU A 20 -1.97 10.32 -11.38
C GLU A 20 -3.50 10.55 -11.34
N ALA A 21 -3.96 11.72 -10.89
CA ALA A 21 -5.38 12.08 -10.84
C ALA A 21 -6.03 12.19 -12.24
N LEU A 22 -5.22 12.35 -13.29
CA LEU A 22 -5.63 12.36 -14.70
C LEU A 22 -5.42 11.01 -15.38
N GLY A 23 -5.09 9.95 -14.62
CA GLY A 23 -4.83 8.62 -15.15
C GLY A 23 -3.46 8.45 -15.80
N LEU A 24 -2.57 9.43 -15.68
CA LEU A 24 -1.23 9.37 -16.25
C LEU A 24 -0.26 8.75 -15.23
N SER A 25 0.40 7.67 -15.64
CA SER A 25 1.48 7.02 -14.89
C SER A 25 2.74 6.97 -15.75
N ALA A 26 3.89 7.26 -15.14
CA ALA A 26 5.18 7.08 -15.78
C ALA A 26 5.76 5.70 -15.42
N PRO A 27 6.59 5.09 -16.28
CA PRO A 27 7.33 3.89 -15.91
C PRO A 27 8.33 4.19 -14.80
N MET A 28 8.60 3.20 -13.94
CA MET A 28 9.60 3.30 -12.89
C MET A 28 11.00 3.04 -13.47
N ILE A 29 11.89 4.02 -13.37
CA ILE A 29 13.24 3.95 -13.96
C ILE A 29 14.29 3.70 -12.88
N GLY A 30 15.29 2.86 -13.19
CA GLY A 30 16.49 2.67 -12.36
C GLY A 30 16.30 1.85 -11.09
N ARG A 31 15.15 1.19 -10.91
CA ARG A 31 14.79 0.45 -9.68
C ARG A 31 14.47 -1.03 -9.90
N GLY A 32 14.90 -1.56 -11.04
CA GLY A 32 14.66 -2.96 -11.40
C GLY A 32 15.33 -3.95 -10.44
N ALA A 33 16.51 -3.63 -9.90
CA ALA A 33 17.22 -4.51 -8.96
C ALA A 33 16.50 -4.63 -7.61
N GLU A 34 15.94 -3.54 -7.09
CA GLU A 34 15.11 -3.55 -5.89
C GLU A 34 13.80 -4.29 -6.12
N LEU A 35 13.14 -4.03 -7.26
CA LEU A 35 11.91 -4.72 -7.62
C LEU A 35 12.13 -6.22 -7.72
N ASN A 36 13.17 -6.66 -8.44
CA ASN A 36 13.52 -8.07 -8.58
C ASN A 36 13.83 -8.74 -7.23
N ARG A 37 14.48 -8.02 -6.29
CA ARG A 37 14.69 -8.54 -4.93
C ARG A 37 13.38 -8.75 -4.17
N MET A 38 12.44 -7.81 -4.28
CA MET A 38 11.10 -7.97 -3.68
C MET A 38 10.34 -9.15 -4.31
N MET A 39 10.42 -9.31 -5.63
CA MET A 39 9.81 -10.45 -6.34
C MET A 39 10.41 -11.78 -5.90
N ALA A 40 11.74 -11.87 -5.79
CA ALA A 40 12.42 -13.06 -5.31
C ALA A 40 12.03 -13.42 -3.87
N SER A 41 11.86 -12.42 -2.99
CA SER A 41 11.31 -12.66 -1.65
C SER A 41 9.87 -13.18 -1.70
N LEU A 42 9.02 -12.66 -2.58
CA LEU A 42 7.66 -13.20 -2.72
C LEU A 42 7.68 -14.66 -3.20
N ASP A 43 8.55 -15.01 -4.13
CA ASP A 43 8.74 -16.40 -4.58
C ASP A 43 9.10 -17.33 -3.41
N GLN A 44 10.03 -16.92 -2.54
CA GLN A 44 10.38 -17.69 -1.34
C GLN A 44 9.22 -17.80 -0.35
N ALA A 45 8.42 -16.74 -0.19
CA ALA A 45 7.22 -16.75 0.64
C ALA A 45 6.16 -17.73 0.10
N CYS A 46 5.95 -17.76 -1.22
CA CYS A 46 5.09 -18.74 -1.88
C CYS A 46 5.62 -20.18 -1.73
N GLY A 47 6.94 -20.35 -1.60
CA GLY A 47 7.57 -21.63 -1.26
C GLY A 47 7.42 -22.06 0.21
N GLY A 48 6.72 -21.28 1.05
CA GLY A 48 6.48 -21.57 2.46
C GLY A 48 7.48 -20.96 3.43
N SER A 49 8.46 -20.19 2.94
CA SER A 49 9.45 -19.51 3.78
C SER A 49 9.05 -18.06 4.04
N ALA A 50 8.57 -17.75 5.24
CA ALA A 50 8.13 -16.40 5.60
C ALA A 50 9.24 -15.35 5.33
N GLN A 51 8.90 -14.28 4.62
CA GLN A 51 9.84 -13.21 4.26
C GLN A 51 9.44 -11.87 4.87
N LEU A 52 10.44 -11.08 5.26
CA LEU A 52 10.28 -9.69 5.69
C LEU A 52 11.18 -8.79 4.84
N VAL A 53 10.56 -7.84 4.14
CA VAL A 53 11.30 -6.84 3.35
C VAL A 53 11.10 -5.46 3.97
N ARG A 54 12.22 -4.78 4.29
CA ARG A 54 12.21 -3.40 4.80
C ARG A 54 12.79 -2.45 3.76
N LEU A 55 11.98 -1.50 3.31
CA LEU A 55 12.42 -0.47 2.37
C LEU A 55 12.93 0.76 3.11
N VAL A 56 14.24 1.01 3.03
CA VAL A 56 14.92 2.16 3.65
C VAL A 56 15.50 3.05 2.57
N GLY A 57 15.46 4.36 2.78
CA GLY A 57 16.02 5.34 1.86
C GLY A 57 15.48 6.75 2.13
N GLU A 58 16.01 7.73 1.43
CA GLU A 58 15.68 9.14 1.61
C GLU A 58 14.21 9.45 1.30
N ALA A 59 13.69 10.53 1.90
CA ALA A 59 12.37 11.04 1.56
C ALA A 59 12.32 11.41 0.07
N GLY A 60 11.23 11.10 -0.61
CA GLY A 60 11.07 11.41 -2.04
C GLY A 60 11.75 10.43 -3.02
N ILE A 61 12.65 9.53 -2.58
CA ILE A 61 13.38 8.60 -3.47
C ILE A 61 12.52 7.51 -4.17
N GLY A 62 11.20 7.59 -4.02
CA GLY A 62 10.26 6.68 -4.68
C GLY A 62 9.90 5.40 -3.93
N LYS A 63 10.14 5.29 -2.61
CA LYS A 63 9.79 4.07 -1.83
C LYS A 63 8.33 3.65 -1.97
N SER A 64 7.39 4.58 -1.80
CA SER A 64 5.95 4.27 -1.97
C SER A 64 5.61 3.91 -3.41
N ARG A 65 6.30 4.49 -4.39
CA ARG A 65 6.11 4.15 -5.81
C ARG A 65 6.65 2.75 -6.12
N LEU A 66 7.76 2.34 -5.50
CA LEU A 66 8.31 0.99 -5.62
C LEU A 66 7.32 -0.06 -5.09
N VAL A 67 6.67 0.20 -3.95
CA VAL A 67 5.64 -0.70 -3.41
C VAL A 67 4.44 -0.79 -4.35
N LYS A 68 3.98 0.34 -4.90
CA LYS A 68 2.88 0.34 -5.89
C LYS A 68 3.24 -0.50 -7.13
N GLU A 69 4.46 -0.32 -7.67
CA GLU A 69 4.95 -1.07 -8.83
C GLU A 69 5.04 -2.57 -8.53
N PHE A 70 5.56 -2.94 -7.36
CA PHE A 70 5.59 -4.32 -6.88
C PHE A 70 4.19 -4.93 -6.82
N VAL A 71 3.23 -4.24 -6.20
CA VAL A 71 1.85 -4.74 -6.09
C VAL A 71 1.18 -4.87 -7.46
N ALA A 72 1.40 -3.92 -8.37
CA ALA A 72 0.90 -4.00 -9.75
C ALA A 72 1.46 -5.24 -10.45
N ARG A 73 2.77 -5.45 -10.37
CA ARG A 73 3.44 -6.60 -10.99
C ARG A 73 3.00 -7.95 -10.42
N VAL A 74 2.72 -8.02 -9.12
CA VAL A 74 2.12 -9.21 -8.49
C VAL A 74 0.74 -9.50 -9.06
N GLY A 75 -0.06 -8.48 -9.37
CA GLY A 75 -1.37 -8.65 -10.01
C GLY A 75 -1.30 -9.08 -11.48
N ASP A 76 -0.24 -8.70 -12.19
CA ASP A 76 -0.05 -9.02 -13.61
C ASP A 76 0.56 -10.42 -13.85
N GLU A 77 1.29 -10.97 -12.86
CA GLU A 77 1.97 -12.26 -12.99
C GLU A 77 1.11 -13.43 -12.50
N ASP A 78 0.73 -14.29 -13.46
CA ASP A 78 -0.17 -15.44 -13.28
C ASP A 78 0.24 -16.42 -12.15
N ARG A 79 1.54 -16.54 -11.88
CA ARG A 79 2.08 -17.39 -10.80
C ARG A 79 1.69 -16.91 -9.40
N PHE A 80 1.32 -15.63 -9.25
CA PHE A 80 0.87 -15.05 -8.00
C PHE A 80 -0.65 -14.90 -7.93
N ARG A 81 -1.43 -15.56 -8.79
CA ARG A 81 -2.90 -15.47 -8.79
C ARG A 81 -3.55 -15.80 -7.43
N ASN A 82 -2.90 -16.63 -6.62
CA ASN A 82 -3.36 -17.05 -5.30
C ASN A 82 -2.81 -16.17 -4.16
N VAL A 83 -2.08 -15.10 -4.47
CA VAL A 83 -1.53 -14.18 -3.48
C VAL A 83 -2.56 -13.09 -3.18
N ALA A 84 -3.01 -13.05 -1.93
CA ALA A 84 -3.83 -11.94 -1.45
C ALA A 84 -2.94 -10.78 -0.99
N VAL A 85 -3.06 -9.63 -1.65
CA VAL A 85 -2.39 -8.38 -1.20
C VAL A 85 -3.26 -7.66 -0.18
N ARG A 86 -2.63 -7.22 0.91
CA ARG A 86 -3.25 -6.43 1.99
C ARG A 86 -2.37 -5.24 2.32
N LEU A 87 -3.00 -4.07 2.44
CA LEU A 87 -2.32 -2.81 2.73
C LEU A 87 -2.84 -2.28 4.06
N ALA A 88 -1.94 -1.85 4.93
CA ALA A 88 -2.24 -1.18 6.18
C ALA A 88 -1.36 0.06 6.32
N THR A 89 -1.88 1.07 6.99
CA THR A 89 -1.14 2.26 7.39
C THR A 89 -0.72 2.14 8.84
N CYS A 90 0.44 2.70 9.19
CA CYS A 90 0.86 2.89 10.56
C CYS A 90 0.90 4.40 10.83
N SER A 91 0.04 4.87 11.72
CA SER A 91 -0.06 6.27 12.12
C SER A 91 1.17 6.66 12.94
N PRO A 92 1.90 7.71 12.55
CA PRO A 92 2.98 8.24 13.37
C PRO A 92 2.47 8.95 14.63
N LEU A 93 1.17 9.23 14.71
CA LEU A 93 0.51 9.87 15.86
C LEU A 93 0.09 8.87 16.95
N GLY A 94 0.44 7.59 16.78
CA GLY A 94 0.14 6.52 17.73
C GLY A 94 -0.96 5.59 17.22
N GLU A 95 -0.81 4.32 17.54
CA GLU A 95 -1.81 3.25 17.38
C GLU A 95 -1.73 2.33 18.61
N GLN A 96 -2.75 1.51 18.84
CA GLN A 96 -2.64 0.41 19.81
C GLN A 96 -1.48 -0.52 19.44
N SER A 97 -0.89 -1.19 20.43
CA SER A 97 0.13 -2.22 20.20
C SER A 97 -0.31 -3.20 19.12
N PHE A 98 0.55 -3.44 18.13
CA PHE A 98 0.25 -4.27 16.95
C PHE A 98 -0.90 -3.75 16.06
N GLY A 99 -1.26 -2.46 16.14
CA GLY A 99 -2.37 -1.85 15.38
C GLY A 99 -2.33 -2.15 13.87
N ALA A 100 -1.22 -1.83 13.21
CA ALA A 100 -1.00 -2.13 11.80
C ALA A 100 -1.11 -3.63 11.45
N LEU A 101 -0.58 -4.53 12.30
CA LEU A 101 -0.71 -5.98 12.09
C LEU A 101 -2.16 -6.44 12.25
N GLY A 102 -2.84 -5.93 13.28
CA GLY A 102 -4.26 -6.17 13.52
C GLY A 102 -5.13 -5.70 12.35
N ALA A 103 -4.79 -4.56 11.73
CA ALA A 103 -5.48 -4.06 10.54
C ALA A 103 -5.34 -5.03 9.35
N VAL A 104 -4.14 -5.61 9.14
CA VAL A 104 -3.93 -6.63 8.09
C VAL A 104 -4.76 -7.88 8.37
N VAL A 105 -4.75 -8.40 9.61
CA VAL A 105 -5.51 -9.61 9.98
C VAL A 105 -7.02 -9.39 9.86
N ARG A 106 -7.54 -8.25 10.35
CA ARG A 106 -8.96 -7.88 10.19
C ARG A 106 -9.36 -7.80 8.71
N SER A 107 -8.51 -7.19 7.89
CA SER A 107 -8.71 -7.13 6.44
C SER A 107 -8.68 -8.50 5.76
N ALA A 108 -7.88 -9.45 6.27
CA ALA A 108 -7.89 -10.83 5.82
C ALA A 108 -9.18 -11.57 6.24
N ALA A 109 -9.70 -11.28 7.42
CA ALA A 109 -10.91 -11.90 7.98
C ALA A 109 -12.24 -11.33 7.44
N GLY A 110 -12.20 -10.29 6.58
CA GLY A 110 -13.41 -9.62 6.09
C GLY A 110 -14.13 -8.78 7.17
N MET A 111 -13.45 -8.46 8.27
CA MET A 111 -14.00 -7.64 9.34
C MET A 111 -13.97 -6.17 8.91
N MET A 112 -15.12 -5.63 8.48
CA MET A 112 -15.29 -4.18 8.36
C MET A 112 -15.14 -3.56 9.74
N GLN A 113 -14.38 -2.47 9.82
CA GLN A 113 -14.35 -1.62 11.00
C GLN A 113 -15.71 -0.94 11.09
N ASN A 114 -16.65 -1.54 11.82
CA ASN A 114 -17.80 -0.78 12.31
C ASN A 114 -17.24 0.18 13.36
N ASP A 115 -17.21 1.44 12.97
CA ASP A 115 -16.90 2.56 13.84
C ASP A 115 -18.12 2.80 14.75
N SER A 116 -17.93 2.61 16.04
CA SER A 116 -18.71 3.24 17.11
C SER A 116 -17.94 3.04 18.40
N GLY A 117 -16.86 3.82 18.53
CA GLY A 117 -16.39 4.21 19.85
C GLY A 117 -17.44 5.13 20.46
N ASP A 118 -18.37 4.56 21.24
CA ASP A 118 -19.04 5.31 22.29
C ASP A 118 -17.95 5.71 23.30
N GLU A 119 -17.52 6.96 23.23
CA GLU A 119 -16.81 7.61 24.33
C GLU A 119 -17.81 7.84 25.48
N VAL A 120 -17.44 7.34 26.67
CA VAL A 120 -18.16 7.51 27.93
C VAL A 120 -17.76 8.82 28.59
#